data_AF-A0A6C1B7W5-F1
#
_entry.id   AF-A0A6C1B7W5-F1
#
_cell.length_a   1.000
_cell.length_b   1.000
_cell.length_c   1.000
_cell.angle_alpha   90.00
_cell.angle_beta   90.00
_cell.angle_gamma   90.00
#
_symmetry.space_group_name_H-M   'P 1'
#
loop_
_entity.id
_entity.type
_entity.pdbx_description
1 polymer ?
#
loop_
_entity_poly.entity_id
_entity_poly.type
_entity_poly.pdbx_seq_one_letter_code
_entity_poly.pdbx_strand_id
1 'polypeptide(L)'
;MYAWRGLLTHAPSRLDDRPNQLTLIASRGTTMFGTLTLSLDSPEGLCADELYADEIAAARQRGARVCELTRLAIDPAFNSKEVLGSIFHLAYIFGRLVHGMSDLFIEVNPRHVGFYTRMLGFRVAGEERICPRVEAPAVLLHLPLDYVDEQISHHASLTGSGERNLYTYFFSAAEQQGLLRRLQSDPAVLEI
;
A
#
# COMPACT_ATOMS: atom_id res chain seq x y z
N MET A 1 -8.56 18.49 -8.89
CA MET A 1 -8.89 17.72 -10.11
C MET A 1 -8.52 16.23 -9.94
N TYR A 2 -9.00 15.55 -8.89
CA TYR A 2 -9.03 14.07 -8.74
C TYR A 2 -10.32 13.57 -8.07
N ALA A 3 -11.25 14.49 -7.75
CA ALA A 3 -12.58 14.17 -7.24
C ALA A 3 -13.41 13.30 -8.20
N TRP A 4 -13.07 13.27 -9.49
CA TRP A 4 -13.76 12.43 -10.48
C TRP A 4 -13.43 10.93 -10.35
N ARG A 5 -12.29 10.56 -9.75
CA ARG A 5 -12.00 9.17 -9.33
C ARG A 5 -12.41 8.88 -7.90
N GLY A 6 -12.82 9.91 -7.18
CA GLY A 6 -13.30 9.78 -5.82
C GLY A 6 -12.26 9.21 -4.86
N LEU A 7 -11.05 9.76 -4.83
CA LEU A 7 -10.03 9.44 -3.83
C LEU A 7 -9.68 10.75 -3.11
N LEU A 8 -9.85 10.77 -1.80
CA LEU A 8 -9.45 11.86 -0.91
C LEU A 8 -8.37 11.34 0.02
N THR A 9 -7.23 12.01 0.04
CA THR A 9 -6.27 11.93 1.14
C THR A 9 -6.79 12.86 2.23
N HIS A 10 -7.70 12.39 3.08
CA HIS A 10 -7.94 13.04 4.36
C HIS A 10 -7.06 12.33 5.37
N ALA A 11 -6.25 13.08 6.15
CA ALA A 11 -5.82 12.60 7.45
C ALA A 11 -7.03 12.79 8.40
N PRO A 12 -7.80 11.75 8.73
CA PRO A 12 -8.96 11.93 9.59
C PRO A 12 -8.50 11.69 11.03
N SER A 13 -8.70 12.71 11.85
CA SER A 13 -8.59 12.66 13.30
C SER A 13 -9.28 11.42 13.90
N ARG A 14 -8.49 10.67 14.70
CA ARG A 14 -8.81 9.53 15.58
C ARG A 14 -8.98 8.13 14.95
N LEU A 15 -7.93 7.69 14.26
CA LEU A 15 -7.35 6.34 14.44
C LEU A 15 -6.08 6.57 15.31
N ASP A 16 -5.60 5.60 16.11
CA ASP A 16 -4.42 5.79 16.99
C ASP A 16 -3.41 6.75 16.35
N ASP A 17 -3.18 7.89 17.00
CA ASP A 17 -2.51 9.09 16.46
C ASP A 17 -1.00 8.84 16.35
N ARG A 18 -0.66 7.80 15.59
CA ARG A 18 0.69 7.38 15.29
C ARG A 18 1.19 8.30 14.19
N PRO A 19 2.22 9.13 14.46
CA PRO A 19 2.69 10.12 13.50
C PRO A 19 3.08 9.46 12.16
N ASN A 20 3.60 8.23 12.22
CA ASN A 20 4.08 7.42 11.09
C ASN A 20 2.99 6.69 10.28
N GLN A 21 1.74 7.17 10.26
CA GLN A 21 0.66 6.54 9.51
C GLN A 21 -0.07 7.51 8.56
N LEU A 22 -0.38 7.00 7.37
CA LEU A 22 -1.23 7.67 6.39
C LEU A 22 -2.41 6.78 6.02
N THR A 23 -3.63 7.28 6.16
CA THR A 23 -4.83 6.58 5.67
C THR A 23 -5.38 7.25 4.41
N LEU A 24 -5.45 6.47 3.33
CA LEU A 24 -6.08 6.83 2.08
C LEU A 24 -7.57 6.49 2.14
N ILE A 25 -8.42 7.42 1.70
CA ILE A 25 -9.87 7.23 1.64
C ILE A 25 -10.33 7.31 0.18
N ALA A 26 -11.11 6.32 -0.24
CA ALA A 26 -11.86 6.36 -1.48
C ALA A 26 -13.29 6.81 -1.20
N SER A 27 -13.73 7.89 -1.85
CA SER A 27 -15.04 8.51 -1.69
C SER A 27 -15.57 9.13 -2.99
N ARG A 28 -16.82 8.87 -3.37
CA ARG A 28 -17.51 9.54 -4.48
C ARG A 28 -18.45 10.60 -3.93
N GLY A 29 -18.13 11.88 -4.13
CA GLY A 29 -18.85 12.96 -3.47
C GLY A 29 -18.67 12.85 -1.95
N THR A 30 -19.77 12.74 -1.21
CA THR A 30 -19.75 12.55 0.25
C THR A 30 -19.74 11.08 0.69
N THR A 31 -19.86 10.12 -0.25
CA THR A 31 -19.95 8.70 0.07
C THR A 31 -18.56 8.07 0.05
N MET A 32 -18.05 7.68 1.22
CA MET A 32 -16.84 6.85 1.34
C MET A 32 -17.16 5.41 0.95
N PHE A 33 -16.29 4.80 0.14
CA PHE A 33 -16.43 3.43 -0.35
C PHE A 33 -15.14 2.60 -0.21
N GLY A 34 -14.06 3.15 0.34
CA GLY A 34 -12.89 2.35 0.64
C GLY A 34 -11.81 3.04 1.46
N THR A 35 -10.90 2.25 2.01
CA THR A 35 -9.79 2.67 2.86
C THR A 35 -8.54 1.86 2.57
N LEU A 36 -7.37 2.45 2.81
CA LEU A 36 -6.08 1.77 2.91
C LEU A 36 -5.18 2.58 3.84
N THR A 37 -4.53 1.94 4.81
CA THR A 37 -3.56 2.60 5.69
C THR A 37 -2.15 2.13 5.37
N LEU A 38 -1.23 3.08 5.17
CA LEU A 38 0.21 2.88 5.10
C LEU A 38 0.83 3.25 6.46
N SER A 39 1.57 2.33 7.08
CA SER A 39 2.41 2.63 8.25
C SER A 39 3.87 2.57 7.85
N LEU A 40 4.64 3.60 8.19
CA LEU A 40 6.09 3.61 8.05
C LEU A 40 6.72 3.03 9.32
N ASP A 41 7.85 2.33 9.20
CA ASP A 41 8.53 1.79 10.37
C ASP A 41 9.06 2.90 11.29
N SER A 42 8.94 2.68 12.59
CA SER A 42 9.35 3.60 13.66
C SER A 42 9.79 2.79 14.90
N PRO A 43 10.31 3.42 15.97
CA PRO A 43 10.64 2.72 17.21
C PRO A 43 9.47 1.92 17.82
N GLU A 44 8.23 2.30 17.53
CA GLU A 44 7.00 1.61 17.94
C GLU A 44 6.71 0.34 17.11
N GLY A 45 7.41 0.14 16.00
CA GLY A 45 7.25 -1.00 15.10
C GLY A 45 6.00 -0.96 14.22
N LEU A 46 5.86 -2.02 13.43
CA LEU A 46 4.74 -2.30 12.54
C LEU A 46 3.72 -3.20 13.25
N CYS A 47 2.44 -3.14 12.85
CA CYS A 47 1.44 -4.05 13.39
C CYS A 47 1.79 -5.53 13.13
N ALA A 48 2.40 -5.82 11.97
CA ALA A 48 2.83 -7.17 11.64
C ALA A 48 3.95 -7.72 12.55
N ASP A 49 4.67 -6.88 13.30
CA ASP A 49 5.72 -7.35 14.24
C ASP A 49 5.14 -8.22 15.37
N GLU A 50 3.87 -8.02 15.75
CA GLU A 50 3.23 -8.83 16.80
C GLU A 50 3.30 -10.33 16.49
N LEU A 51 3.16 -10.68 15.21
CA LEU A 51 3.22 -12.07 14.75
C LEU A 51 4.54 -12.41 14.09
N TYR A 52 5.20 -11.45 13.42
CA TYR A 52 6.31 -11.71 12.49
C TYR A 52 7.54 -10.84 12.74
N ALA A 53 7.81 -10.52 14.01
CA ALA A 53 8.96 -9.71 14.40
C ALA A 53 10.28 -10.24 13.83
N ASP A 54 10.49 -11.56 13.83
CA ASP A 54 11.75 -12.16 13.36
C ASP A 54 11.95 -11.96 11.86
N GLU A 55 10.91 -12.20 11.06
CA GLU A 55 10.94 -12.04 9.61
C GLU A 55 11.18 -10.58 9.20
N ILE A 56 10.51 -9.64 9.87
CA ILE A 56 10.63 -8.20 9.59
C ILE A 56 11.96 -7.65 10.14
N ALA A 57 12.38 -8.07 11.33
CA ALA A 57 13.69 -7.72 11.89
C ALA A 57 14.83 -8.19 10.98
N ALA A 58 14.73 -9.36 10.35
CA ALA A 58 15.71 -9.80 9.37
C ALA A 58 15.80 -8.85 8.15
N ALA A 59 14.69 -8.25 7.71
CA ALA A 59 14.72 -7.21 6.68
C ALA A 59 15.41 -5.94 7.19
N ARG A 60 15.02 -5.44 8.37
CA ARG A 60 15.63 -4.26 9.00
C ARG A 60 17.15 -4.42 9.17
N GLN A 61 17.61 -5.59 9.64
CA GLN A 61 19.03 -5.89 9.83
C GLN A 61 19.85 -5.88 8.52
N ARG A 62 19.20 -6.13 7.37
CA ARG A 62 19.81 -5.99 6.04
C ARG A 62 19.85 -4.54 5.54
N GLY A 63 19.37 -3.58 6.34
CA GLY A 63 19.29 -2.17 5.99
C GLY A 63 18.02 -1.77 5.24
N ALA A 64 16.99 -2.63 5.22
CA ALA A 64 15.70 -2.28 4.62
C ALA A 64 15.01 -1.16 5.41
N ARG A 65 14.38 -0.25 4.68
CA ARG A 65 13.41 0.72 5.20
C ARG A 65 12.02 0.15 4.99
N VAL A 66 11.46 -0.43 6.03
CA VAL A 66 10.25 -1.24 5.93
C VAL A 66 8.99 -0.38 6.16
N CYS A 67 7.89 -0.80 5.56
CA CYS A 67 6.56 -0.25 5.81
C CYS A 67 5.51 -1.36 5.70
N GLU A 68 4.27 -1.09 6.13
CA GLU A 68 3.17 -2.03 5.97
C GLU A 68 1.92 -1.37 5.39
N LEU A 69 1.10 -2.18 4.71
CA LEU A 69 -0.29 -1.82 4.41
C LEU A 69 -1.26 -2.58 5.30
N THR A 70 -2.19 -1.85 5.89
CA THR A 70 -3.26 -2.38 6.72
C THR A 70 -4.61 -1.76 6.34
N ARG A 71 -5.70 -2.30 6.89
CA ARG A 71 -7.06 -1.73 6.77
C ARG A 71 -7.52 -1.48 5.32
N LEU A 72 -7.10 -2.33 4.38
CA LEU A 72 -7.65 -2.33 3.03
C LEU A 72 -9.10 -2.82 3.08
N ALA A 73 -10.05 -1.93 2.81
CA ALA A 73 -11.45 -2.27 2.65
C ALA A 73 -12.01 -1.51 1.45
N ILE A 74 -12.78 -2.17 0.59
CA ILE A 74 -13.48 -1.53 -0.53
C ILE A 74 -14.89 -2.11 -0.59
N ASP A 75 -15.88 -1.25 -0.69
CA ASP A 75 -17.26 -1.62 -0.94
C ASP A 75 -17.33 -2.43 -2.25
N PRO A 76 -17.88 -3.66 -2.24
CA PRO A 76 -17.99 -4.51 -3.42
C PRO A 76 -18.64 -3.83 -4.62
N ALA A 77 -19.57 -2.88 -4.42
CA ALA A 77 -20.21 -2.13 -5.50
C ALA A 77 -19.26 -1.20 -6.25
N PHE A 78 -18.10 -0.87 -5.64
CA PHE A 78 -17.08 0.02 -6.18
C PHE A 78 -15.74 -0.70 -6.39
N ASN A 79 -15.67 -2.01 -6.14
CA ASN A 79 -14.45 -2.80 -6.22
C ASN A 79 -14.08 -3.10 -7.69
N SER A 80 -13.31 -2.19 -8.30
CA SER A 80 -12.75 -2.36 -9.64
C SER A 80 -11.22 -2.39 -9.61
N LYS A 81 -10.60 -2.94 -10.67
CA LYS A 81 -9.14 -2.97 -10.79
C LYS A 81 -8.54 -1.57 -10.91
N GLU A 82 -9.26 -0.63 -11.52
CA GLU A 82 -8.89 0.77 -11.62
C GLU A 82 -8.82 1.43 -10.23
N VAL A 83 -9.79 1.13 -9.35
CA VAL A 83 -9.79 1.63 -7.96
C VAL A 83 -8.64 1.03 -7.17
N LEU A 84 -8.50 -0.30 -7.20
CA LEU A 84 -7.41 -1.00 -6.50
C LEU A 84 -6.04 -0.52 -7.00
N GLY A 85 -5.82 -0.48 -8.31
CA GLY A 85 -4.58 -0.01 -8.91
C GLY A 85 -4.26 1.44 -8.53
N SER A 86 -5.27 2.32 -8.54
CA SER A 86 -5.09 3.72 -8.10
C SER A 86 -4.69 3.81 -6.62
N ILE A 87 -5.34 3.06 -5.73
CA ILE A 87 -5.06 3.08 -4.29
C ILE A 87 -3.67 2.52 -3.98
N PHE A 88 -3.30 1.37 -4.57
CA PHE A 88 -1.96 0.80 -4.39
C PHE A 88 -0.88 1.70 -4.99
N HIS A 89 -1.14 2.33 -6.13
CA HIS A 89 -0.17 3.25 -6.71
C HIS A 89 0.03 4.49 -5.83
N LEU A 90 -1.03 5.04 -5.24
CA LEU A 90 -0.90 6.12 -4.25
C LEU A 90 -0.04 5.68 -3.07
N ALA A 91 -0.34 4.52 -2.47
CA ALA A 91 0.46 4.00 -1.36
C ALA A 91 1.94 3.83 -1.72
N TYR A 92 2.24 3.35 -2.93
CA TYR A 92 3.59 3.30 -3.46
C TYR A 92 4.22 4.69 -3.58
N ILE A 93 3.52 5.69 -4.16
CA ILE A 93 4.06 7.05 -4.29
C ILE A 93 4.44 7.61 -2.92
N PHE A 94 3.58 7.46 -1.92
CA PHE A 94 3.88 7.91 -0.56
C PHE A 94 5.04 7.12 0.05
N GLY A 95 4.92 5.79 0.16
CA GLY A 95 5.94 4.97 0.83
C GLY A 95 7.30 5.03 0.12
N ARG A 96 7.32 4.78 -1.19
CA ARG A 96 8.55 4.69 -1.99
C ARG A 96 9.11 6.05 -2.38
N LEU A 97 8.30 6.91 -3.00
CA LEU A 97 8.82 8.12 -3.66
C LEU A 97 8.91 9.33 -2.71
N VAL A 98 8.02 9.43 -1.72
CA VAL A 98 8.08 10.50 -0.72
C VAL A 98 8.98 10.09 0.44
N HIS A 99 8.71 8.94 1.06
CA HIS A 99 9.43 8.54 2.27
C HIS A 99 10.63 7.63 2.01
N GLY A 100 10.86 7.12 0.79
CA GLY A 100 12.04 6.32 0.45
C GLY A 100 12.07 4.94 1.09
N MET A 101 10.90 4.36 1.38
CA MET A 101 10.80 2.96 1.83
C MET A 101 11.31 2.02 0.74
N SER A 102 11.85 0.87 1.15
CA SER A 102 12.40 -0.15 0.24
C SER A 102 11.59 -1.44 0.24
N ASP A 103 10.90 -1.75 1.34
CA ASP A 103 10.28 -3.06 1.55
C ASP A 103 8.88 -2.88 2.14
N LEU A 104 7.87 -3.37 1.43
CA LEU A 104 6.49 -3.32 1.86
C LEU A 104 6.03 -4.69 2.37
N PHE A 105 5.42 -4.70 3.56
CA PHE A 105 4.81 -5.89 4.14
C PHE A 105 3.29 -5.78 4.20
N ILE A 106 2.61 -6.92 4.10
CA ILE A 106 1.19 -7.05 4.41
C ILE A 106 0.93 -8.34 5.16
N GLU A 107 0.04 -8.28 6.12
CA GLU A 107 -0.53 -9.45 6.77
C GLU A 107 -1.90 -9.73 6.14
N VAL A 108 -2.09 -10.92 5.57
CA VAL A 108 -3.33 -11.27 4.86
C VAL A 108 -3.84 -12.64 5.25
N ASN A 109 -5.15 -12.84 5.17
CA ASN A 109 -5.71 -14.18 5.28
C ASN A 109 -5.18 -15.08 4.13
N PRO A 110 -4.86 -16.37 4.39
CA PRO A 110 -4.34 -17.30 3.39
C PRO A 110 -5.10 -17.31 2.06
N ARG A 111 -6.43 -17.14 2.10
CA ARG A 111 -7.28 -17.12 0.90
C ARG A 111 -6.96 -15.97 -0.07
N HIS A 112 -6.28 -14.92 0.39
CA HIS A 112 -5.92 -13.76 -0.42
C HIS A 112 -4.48 -13.78 -0.94
N VAL A 113 -3.65 -14.73 -0.50
CA VAL A 113 -2.24 -14.83 -0.91
C VAL A 113 -2.10 -14.87 -2.43
N GLY A 114 -2.89 -15.73 -3.10
CA GLY A 114 -2.85 -15.86 -4.56
C GLY A 114 -3.22 -14.58 -5.32
N PHE A 115 -4.05 -13.71 -4.74
CA PHE A 115 -4.36 -12.41 -5.33
C PHE A 115 -3.13 -11.49 -5.30
N TYR A 116 -2.50 -11.33 -4.12
CA TYR A 116 -1.37 -10.41 -3.96
C TYR A 116 -0.12 -10.88 -4.70
N THR A 117 0.16 -12.19 -4.72
CA THR A 117 1.30 -12.72 -5.47
C THR A 117 1.12 -12.54 -6.98
N ARG A 118 -0.08 -12.84 -7.51
CA ARG A 118 -0.36 -12.73 -8.95
C ARG A 118 -0.48 -11.30 -9.44
N MET A 119 -1.16 -10.44 -8.68
CA MET A 119 -1.55 -9.11 -9.15
C MET A 119 -0.47 -8.05 -8.90
N LEU A 120 0.36 -8.24 -7.87
CA LEU A 120 1.33 -7.27 -7.36
C LEU A 120 2.72 -7.88 -7.10
N GLY A 121 2.93 -9.18 -7.34
CA GLY A 121 4.26 -9.78 -7.19
C GLY A 121 4.75 -9.98 -5.75
N PHE A 122 3.85 -9.91 -4.75
CA PHE A 122 4.20 -10.22 -3.37
C PHE A 122 4.74 -11.66 -3.25
N ARG A 123 5.64 -11.87 -2.29
CA ARG A 123 6.22 -13.16 -1.93
C ARG A 123 5.85 -13.51 -0.49
N VAL A 124 5.67 -14.79 -0.20
CA VAL A 124 5.47 -15.25 1.19
C VAL A 124 6.76 -15.02 1.96
N ALA A 125 6.68 -14.33 3.09
CA ALA A 125 7.81 -13.99 3.94
C ALA A 125 7.74 -14.63 5.34
N GLY A 126 6.53 -14.93 5.82
CA GLY A 126 6.28 -15.66 7.05
C GLY A 126 5.23 -16.73 6.85
N GLU A 127 5.28 -17.78 7.67
CA GLU A 127 4.34 -18.90 7.65
C GLU A 127 2.93 -18.50 8.10
N GLU A 128 1.97 -19.42 7.98
CA GLU A 128 0.62 -19.19 8.51
C GLU A 128 0.62 -19.19 10.05
N ARG A 129 0.15 -18.09 10.65
CA ARG A 129 -0.05 -17.95 12.11
C ARG A 129 -1.48 -17.49 12.39
N ILE A 130 -1.98 -17.78 13.59
CA ILE A 130 -3.27 -17.23 14.04
C ILE A 130 -3.05 -15.80 14.51
N CYS A 131 -3.70 -14.84 13.85
CA CYS A 131 -3.66 -13.45 14.26
C CYS A 131 -4.64 -13.19 15.42
N PRO A 132 -4.16 -12.78 16.61
CA PRO A 132 -5.03 -12.55 17.76
C PRO A 132 -5.95 -11.35 17.57
N ARG A 133 -5.57 -10.37 16.73
CA ARG A 133 -6.35 -9.15 16.48
C ARG A 133 -7.69 -9.43 15.77
N VAL A 134 -7.77 -10.51 15.01
CA VAL A 134 -8.95 -10.87 14.21
C VAL A 134 -9.38 -12.33 14.38
N GLU A 135 -8.71 -13.07 15.27
CA GLU A 135 -8.94 -14.48 15.57
C GLU A 135 -9.01 -15.37 14.31
N ALA A 136 -8.12 -15.13 13.34
CA ALA A 136 -8.12 -15.81 12.06
C ALA A 136 -6.70 -16.12 11.55
N PRO A 137 -6.54 -17.10 10.65
CA PRO A 137 -5.26 -17.35 10.01
C PRO A 137 -4.78 -16.14 9.20
N ALA A 138 -3.49 -15.88 9.31
CA ALA A 138 -2.77 -14.82 8.63
C ALA A 138 -1.45 -15.36 8.08
N VAL A 139 -0.98 -14.80 6.96
CA VAL A 139 0.31 -15.07 6.33
C VAL A 139 0.98 -13.73 6.06
N LEU A 140 2.27 -13.60 6.41
CA LEU A 140 3.05 -12.41 6.09
C LEU A 140 3.52 -12.47 4.63
N LEU A 141 3.24 -11.41 3.88
CA LEU A 141 3.77 -11.22 2.54
C LEU A 141 4.70 -10.01 2.48
N HIS A 142 5.66 -10.07 1.58
CA HIS A 142 6.69 -9.07 1.34
C HIS A 142 6.75 -8.68 -0.14
N LEU A 143 6.93 -7.39 -0.40
CA LEU A 143 7.13 -6.81 -1.72
C LEU A 143 8.32 -5.84 -1.70
N PRO A 144 9.45 -6.20 -2.33
CA PRO A 144 10.50 -5.25 -2.64
C PRO A 144 9.97 -4.13 -3.53
N LEU A 145 10.21 -2.87 -3.18
CA LEU A 145 9.67 -1.72 -3.92
C LEU A 145 10.50 -1.38 -5.16
N ASP A 146 11.75 -1.85 -5.25
CA ASP A 146 12.54 -1.81 -6.50
C ASP A 146 11.91 -2.66 -7.61
N TYR A 147 11.34 -3.83 -7.27
CA TYR A 147 10.52 -4.61 -8.19
C TYR A 147 9.32 -3.81 -8.68
N VAL A 148 8.69 -2.99 -7.82
CA VAL A 148 7.60 -2.10 -8.26
C VAL A 148 8.10 -1.02 -9.22
N ASP A 149 9.27 -0.44 -8.96
CA ASP A 149 9.93 0.53 -9.85
C ASP A 149 10.10 -0.09 -11.27
N GLU A 150 10.58 -1.34 -11.33
CA GLU A 150 10.73 -2.11 -12.58
C GLU A 150 9.38 -2.35 -13.27
N GLN A 151 8.37 -2.83 -12.53
CA GLN A 151 7.05 -3.11 -13.09
C GLN A 151 6.39 -1.85 -13.67
N ILE A 152 6.47 -0.72 -12.99
CA ILE A 152 5.94 0.56 -13.49
C ILE A 152 6.65 0.96 -14.79
N SER A 153 7.99 0.82 -14.84
CA SER A 153 8.79 1.15 -16.02
C SER A 153 8.45 0.27 -17.22
N HIS A 154 8.26 -1.03 -17.00
CA HIS A 154 7.84 -1.98 -18.03
C HIS A 154 6.45 -1.66 -18.59
N HIS A 155 5.48 -1.34 -17.72
CA HIS A 155 4.10 -1.11 -18.14
C HIS A 155 3.84 0.29 -18.68
N ALA A 156 4.64 1.29 -18.30
CA ALA A 156 4.60 2.63 -18.92
C ALA A 156 4.86 2.58 -20.44
N SER A 157 5.55 1.55 -20.91
CA SER A 157 5.91 1.34 -22.32
C SER A 157 4.91 0.47 -23.09
N LEU A 158 3.93 -0.15 -22.40
CA LEU A 158 3.00 -1.13 -22.97
C LEU A 158 1.55 -0.66 -22.77
N THR A 159 1.00 0.03 -23.77
CA THR A 159 -0.45 0.27 -23.83
C THR A 159 -1.14 -1.03 -24.28
N GLY A 160 -1.82 -1.72 -23.35
CA GLY A 160 -2.72 -2.82 -23.68
C GLY A 160 -2.12 -4.22 -23.71
N SER A 161 -1.10 -4.52 -22.91
CA SER A 161 -0.73 -5.93 -22.69
C SER A 161 -1.88 -6.63 -21.97
N GLY A 162 -2.30 -7.81 -22.45
CA GLY A 162 -3.34 -8.64 -21.84
C GLY A 162 -2.95 -9.23 -20.47
N GLU A 163 -1.97 -8.63 -19.80
CA GLU A 163 -1.44 -9.08 -18.52
C GLU A 163 -2.41 -8.74 -17.40
N ARG A 164 -2.70 -9.78 -16.59
CA ARG A 164 -3.65 -9.69 -15.48
C ARG A 164 -2.93 -9.24 -14.21
N ASN A 165 -2.30 -8.06 -14.21
CA ASN A 165 -1.71 -7.44 -13.02
C ASN A 165 -2.30 -6.04 -12.76
N LEU A 166 -2.03 -5.46 -11.59
CA LEU A 166 -2.55 -4.12 -11.24
C LEU A 166 -1.71 -2.95 -11.79
N TYR A 167 -0.48 -3.19 -12.24
CA TYR A 167 0.42 -2.13 -12.73
C TYR A 167 -0.09 -1.44 -13.99
N THR A 168 -0.87 -2.14 -14.82
CA THR A 168 -1.56 -1.55 -15.99
C THR A 168 -2.62 -0.50 -15.60
N TYR A 169 -3.06 -0.48 -14.35
CA TYR A 169 -4.05 0.47 -13.82
C TYR A 169 -3.41 1.60 -13.00
N PHE A 170 -2.08 1.64 -12.93
CA PHE A 170 -1.36 2.71 -12.26
C PHE A 170 -1.46 3.99 -13.09
N PHE A 171 -1.48 5.15 -12.41
CA PHE A 171 -1.40 6.46 -13.04
C PHE A 171 -0.25 6.55 -14.06
N SER A 172 -0.48 7.32 -15.13
CA SER A 172 0.58 7.66 -16.08
C SER A 172 1.72 8.43 -15.40
N ALA A 173 2.91 8.43 -16.02
CA ALA A 173 4.07 9.15 -15.49
C ALA A 173 3.78 10.65 -15.23
N ALA A 174 3.03 11.30 -16.12
CA ALA A 174 2.64 12.70 -15.96
C ALA A 174 1.69 12.91 -14.76
N GLU A 175 0.71 12.02 -14.57
CA GLU A 175 -0.19 12.05 -13.42
C GLU A 175 0.57 11.79 -12.11
N GLN A 176 1.46 10.80 -12.08
CA GLN A 176 2.32 10.49 -10.94
C GLN A 176 3.18 11.70 -10.56
N GLN A 177 3.84 12.34 -11.52
CA GLN A 177 4.63 13.55 -11.26
C GLN A 177 3.77 14.72 -10.74
N GLY A 178 2.54 14.84 -11.23
CA GLY A 178 1.57 15.81 -10.72
C GLY A 178 1.17 15.54 -9.27
N LEU A 179 0.89 14.28 -8.95
CA LEU A 179 0.57 13.84 -7.59
C LEU A 179 1.75 14.03 -6.64
N LEU A 180 2.93 13.55 -7.00
CA LEU A 180 4.14 13.64 -6.17
C LEU A 180 4.45 15.09 -5.80
N ARG A 181 4.42 16.02 -6.76
CA ARG A 181 4.64 17.46 -6.48
C ARG A 181 3.64 18.04 -5.50
N ARG A 182 2.38 17.61 -5.57
CA ARG A 182 1.33 18.07 -4.64
C ARG A 182 1.56 17.52 -3.24
N LEU A 183 1.91 16.24 -3.13
CA LEU A 183 2.20 15.60 -1.86
C LEU A 183 3.42 16.22 -1.17
N GLN A 184 4.46 16.51 -1.95
CA GLN A 184 5.66 17.21 -1.45
C GLN A 184 5.41 18.67 -1.08
N SER A 185 4.30 19.27 -1.50
CA SER A 185 3.91 20.63 -1.11
C SER A 185 3.02 20.67 0.14
N ASP A 186 2.59 19.52 0.66
CA ASP A 186 1.74 19.40 1.84
C ASP A 186 2.60 19.03 3.07
N PRO A 187 2.82 19.95 4.02
CA PRO A 187 3.66 19.69 5.19
C PRO A 187 3.16 18.51 6.03
N ALA A 188 1.84 18.31 6.11
CA ALA A 188 1.25 17.24 6.90
C ALA A 188 1.59 15.84 6.35
N VAL A 189 2.02 15.76 5.08
CA VAL A 189 2.45 14.52 4.43
C VAL A 189 3.95 14.27 4.63
N LEU A 190 4.75 15.31 4.82
CA LEU A 190 6.20 15.17 4.96
C LEU A 190 6.64 14.85 6.39
N GLU A 191 5.81 15.20 7.37
CA GLU A 191 6.12 15.10 8.81
C GLU A 191 5.64 13.79 9.47
N ILE A 192 5.18 12.81 8.69
CA ILE A 192 4.81 11.46 9.16
C ILE A 192 6.02 10.53 9.33
#